data_AF-A0A0H3N0P6-F1
#
_entry.id   AF-A0A0H3N0P6-F1
#
_cell.length_a   1.000
_cell.length_b   1.000
_cell.length_c   1.000
_cell.angle_alpha   90.00
_cell.angle_beta   90.00
_cell.angle_gamma   90.00
#
_symmetry.space_group_name_H-M   'P 1'
#
loop_
_entity.id
_entity.type
_entity.pdbx_description
1 polymer ?
#
loop_
_entity_poly.entity_id
_entity_poly.type
_entity_poly.pdbx_seq_one_letter_code
_entity_poly.pdbx_strand_id
1 'polypeptide(L)'
;MTKTPFTQELLLQVYEDNGLVSFDLLQERLKGWTIEGIKARFNQWRHRGIISYSLLNDEIDEFQFLKTKREEKQEITEGRKLKLDEYFKQVLATADIINKPTASDTNRLKAIQLQQQALTEIPDDIYKEFYEVYA
;
A
#
# COMPACT_ATOMS: atom_id res chain seq x y z
N MET A 1 20.50 -8.62 -24.25
CA MET A 1 19.52 -9.28 -23.36
C MET A 1 18.90 -8.23 -22.46
N THR A 2 17.57 -8.19 -22.36
CA THR A 2 16.84 -7.30 -21.45
C THR A 2 17.10 -7.72 -20.00
N LYS A 3 17.67 -6.83 -19.19
CA LYS A 3 17.90 -7.10 -17.76
C LYS A 3 16.57 -7.22 -17.05
N THR A 4 16.43 -8.25 -16.21
CA THR A 4 15.24 -8.41 -15.37
C THR A 4 15.10 -7.20 -14.44
N PRO A 5 13.92 -6.56 -14.28
CA PRO A 5 13.78 -5.42 -13.38
C PRO A 5 14.05 -5.81 -11.93
N PHE A 6 15.01 -5.13 -11.27
CA PHE A 6 15.26 -5.34 -9.85
C PHE A 6 14.36 -4.42 -9.00
N THR A 7 13.19 -4.94 -8.64
CA THR A 7 12.15 -4.26 -7.85
C THR A 7 12.17 -4.72 -6.39
N GLN A 8 11.58 -3.91 -5.49
CA GLN A 8 11.38 -4.31 -4.10
C GLN A 8 10.45 -5.53 -3.98
N GLU A 9 9.49 -5.68 -4.91
CA GLU A 9 8.56 -6.81 -4.93
C GLU A 9 9.28 -8.13 -5.22
N LEU A 10 10.21 -8.14 -6.18
CA LEU A 10 11.06 -9.31 -6.44
C LEU A 10 11.91 -9.65 -5.22
N LEU A 11 12.48 -8.63 -4.56
CA LEU A 11 13.26 -8.84 -3.35
C LEU A 11 12.41 -9.43 -2.20
N LEU A 12 11.17 -8.95 -2.06
CA LEU A 12 10.22 -9.47 -1.08
C LEU A 12 9.85 -10.92 -1.38
N GLN A 13 9.59 -11.26 -2.64
CA GLN A 13 9.33 -12.64 -3.07
C GLN A 13 10.51 -13.56 -2.74
N VAL A 14 11.75 -13.13 -2.97
CA VAL A 14 12.94 -13.92 -2.60
C VAL A 14 13.00 -14.18 -1.10
N TYR A 15 12.68 -13.18 -0.28
CA TYR A 15 12.62 -13.34 1.17
C TYR A 15 11.46 -14.24 1.62
N GLU A 16 10.26 -14.07 1.06
CA GLU A 16 9.07 -14.88 1.38
C GLU A 16 9.25 -16.35 0.95
N ASP A 17 9.87 -16.61 -0.21
CA ASP A 17 10.09 -17.96 -0.74
C ASP A 17 11.16 -18.75 0.03
N ASN A 18 12.21 -18.07 0.52
CA ASN A 18 13.40 -18.73 1.09
C ASN A 18 13.58 -18.49 2.60
N GLY A 19 12.84 -17.55 3.18
CA GLY A 19 13.04 -17.07 4.55
C GLY A 19 14.28 -16.18 4.75
N LEU A 20 15.10 -16.00 3.72
CA LEU A 20 16.33 -15.21 3.73
C LEU A 20 16.63 -14.63 2.35
N VAL A 21 17.55 -13.68 2.30
CA VAL A 21 18.04 -13.08 1.05
C VAL A 21 19.55 -13.31 0.96
N SER A 22 20.02 -13.93 -0.12
CA SER A 22 21.44 -14.06 -0.44
C SER A 22 21.73 -13.55 -1.86
N PHE A 23 22.99 -13.22 -2.15
CA PHE A 23 23.38 -12.74 -3.48
C PHE A 23 23.21 -13.83 -4.55
N ASP A 24 23.47 -15.09 -4.22
CA ASP A 24 23.27 -16.23 -5.12
C ASP A 24 21.79 -16.38 -5.51
N LEU A 25 20.88 -16.38 -4.53
CA LEU A 25 19.43 -16.45 -4.77
C LEU A 25 18.94 -15.29 -5.65
N LEU A 26 19.46 -14.09 -5.41
CA LEU A 26 19.15 -12.92 -6.23
C LEU A 26 19.69 -13.07 -7.64
N GLN A 27 20.88 -13.66 -7.82
CA GLN A 27 21.48 -13.86 -9.14
C GLN A 27 20.71 -14.89 -9.97
N GLU A 28 20.16 -15.93 -9.35
CA GLU A 28 19.28 -16.90 -10.02
C GLU A 28 18.00 -16.25 -10.56
N ARG A 29 17.42 -15.32 -9.79
CA ARG A 29 16.18 -14.62 -10.13
C ARG A 29 16.41 -13.42 -11.07
N LEU A 30 17.53 -12.71 -10.93
CA LEU A 30 17.86 -11.49 -11.67
C LEU A 30 18.69 -11.79 -12.92
N LYS A 31 18.10 -12.47 -13.90
CA LYS A 31 18.77 -12.77 -15.18
C LYS A 31 19.31 -11.49 -15.83
N GLY A 32 20.61 -11.49 -16.11
CA GLY A 32 21.34 -10.38 -16.74
C GLY A 32 21.94 -9.35 -15.77
N TRP A 33 21.86 -9.57 -14.46
CA TRP A 33 22.58 -8.77 -13.46
C TRP A 33 23.91 -9.42 -13.07
N THR A 34 24.93 -8.58 -12.84
CA THR A 34 26.17 -9.00 -12.18
C THR A 34 26.02 -8.85 -10.67
N ILE A 35 26.78 -9.63 -9.89
CA ILE A 35 26.81 -9.51 -8.42
C ILE A 35 27.13 -8.07 -8.00
N GLU A 36 28.08 -7.43 -8.66
CA GLU A 36 28.42 -6.01 -8.41
C GLU A 36 27.24 -5.08 -8.67
N GLY A 37 26.44 -5.33 -9.71
CA GLY A 37 25.23 -4.56 -9.99
C GLY A 37 24.15 -4.76 -8.93
N ILE A 38 24.01 -5.98 -8.42
CA ILE A 38 23.08 -6.32 -7.32
C ILE A 38 23.52 -5.59 -6.04
N LYS A 39 24.81 -5.68 -5.67
CA LYS A 39 25.40 -4.97 -4.52
C LYS A 39 25.22 -3.46 -4.63
N ALA A 40 25.45 -2.88 -5.82
CA ALA A 40 25.24 -1.44 -6.07
C ALA A 40 23.78 -1.02 -5.86
N ARG A 41 22.82 -1.83 -6.31
CA ARG A 41 21.39 -1.57 -6.12
C ARG A 41 20.98 -1.70 -4.65
N PHE A 42 21.51 -2.70 -3.94
CA PHE A 42 21.33 -2.87 -2.50
C PHE A 42 21.84 -1.67 -1.72
N ASN A 43 23.04 -1.18 -2.04
CA ASN A 43 23.58 0.02 -1.43
C ASN A 43 22.72 1.26 -1.70
N GLN A 44 22.17 1.40 -2.91
CA GLN A 44 21.23 2.49 -3.22
C GLN A 44 19.97 2.42 -2.36
N TRP A 45 19.39 1.23 -2.16
CA TRP A 45 18.20 1.06 -1.31
C TRP A 45 18.50 1.23 0.17
N ARG A 46 19.66 0.76 0.64
CA ARG A 46 20.14 1.01 1.99
C ARG A 46 20.30 2.50 2.27
N HIS A 47 20.96 3.23 1.36
CA HIS A 47 21.15 4.68 1.51
C HIS A 47 19.83 5.46 1.50
N ARG A 48 18.81 4.96 0.79
CA ARG A 48 17.46 5.54 0.77
C ARG A 48 16.59 5.14 1.96
N GLY A 49 17.11 4.33 2.90
CA GLY A 49 16.34 3.85 4.05
C GLY A 49 15.19 2.94 3.66
N ILE A 50 15.35 2.15 2.59
CA ILE A 50 14.35 1.18 2.12
C ILE A 50 14.61 -0.21 2.74
N ILE A 51 15.88 -0.58 2.85
CA ILE A 51 16.33 -1.83 3.46
C ILE A 51 17.48 -1.56 4.43
N SER A 52 17.67 -2.44 5.40
CA SER A 52 18.88 -2.56 6.21
C SER A 52 19.47 -3.94 5.98
N TYR A 53 20.79 -4.03 5.88
CA TYR A 53 21.46 -5.32 5.88
C TYR A 53 22.89 -5.24 6.43
N SER A 54 23.36 -6.32 7.04
CA SER A 54 24.75 -6.55 7.43
C SER A 54 25.39 -7.61 6.54
N LEU A 55 26.73 -7.57 6.46
CA LEU A 55 27.50 -8.57 5.73
C LEU A 55 28.41 -9.31 6.71
N LEU A 56 28.40 -10.63 6.64
CA LEU A 56 29.33 -11.51 7.34
C LEU A 56 30.00 -12.39 6.29
N ASN A 57 31.34 -12.34 6.20
CA ASN A 57 32.11 -13.10 5.19
C ASN A 57 31.61 -12.91 3.74
N ASP A 58 31.29 -11.67 3.34
CA ASP A 58 30.73 -11.32 2.03
C ASP A 58 29.30 -11.84 1.74
N GLU A 59 28.67 -12.51 2.71
CA GLU A 59 27.28 -12.96 2.65
C GLU A 59 26.35 -12.06 3.45
N ILE A 60 25.07 -12.01 3.07
CA ILE A 60 24.05 -11.25 3.81
C ILE A 60 23.70 -12.04 5.07
N ASP A 61 23.92 -11.43 6.24
CA ASP A 61 23.68 -12.05 7.54
C ASP A 61 22.34 -11.58 8.13
N GLU A 62 22.24 -10.30 8.48
CA GLU A 62 20.98 -9.68 8.89
C GLU A 62 20.38 -8.89 7.72
N PHE A 63 19.09 -9.10 7.44
CA PHE A 63 18.37 -8.36 6.41
C PHE A 63 16.99 -7.94 6.92
N GLN A 64 16.63 -6.68 6.68
CA GLN A 64 15.35 -6.12 7.08
C GLN A 64 14.83 -5.13 6.04
N PHE A 65 13.53 -5.17 5.75
CA PHE A 65 12.85 -4.08 5.05
C PHE A 65 12.53 -2.95 6.03
N LEU A 66 12.93 -1.72 5.68
CA LEU A 66 12.63 -0.51 6.47
C LEU A 66 11.44 0.25 5.92
N LYS A 67 11.20 0.16 4.60
CA LYS A 67 10.04 0.69 3.91
C LYS A 67 9.69 -0.28 2.78
N THR A 68 8.62 -1.06 2.95
CA THR A 68 8.07 -1.76 1.80
C THR A 68 7.08 -0.86 1.05
N LYS A 69 7.09 -0.93 -0.28
CA LYS A 69 5.99 -0.38 -1.10
C LYS A 69 4.61 -0.96 -0.73
N ARG A 70 4.55 -2.11 -0.05
CA ARG A 70 3.32 -2.64 0.55
C ARG A 70 2.91 -1.78 1.74
N GLU A 71 3.80 -1.48 2.69
CA GLU A 71 3.52 -0.56 3.81
C GLU A 71 3.15 0.86 3.34
N GLU A 72 3.82 1.42 2.33
CA GLU A 72 3.41 2.73 1.77
C GLU A 72 2.02 2.71 1.10
N LYS A 73 1.52 1.54 0.70
CA LYS A 73 0.15 1.35 0.20
C LYS A 73 -0.85 0.94 1.29
N GLN A 74 -0.37 0.53 2.47
CA GLN A 74 -1.16 -0.18 3.47
C GLN A 74 -1.08 0.44 4.88
N GLU A 75 -0.47 1.61 5.03
CA GLU A 75 -0.73 2.49 6.17
C GLU A 75 -1.84 3.49 5.81
N ILE A 76 -3.07 2.98 5.66
CA ILE A 76 -4.18 3.73 6.23
C ILE A 76 -3.93 3.66 7.74
N THR A 77 -3.23 4.67 8.28
CA THR A 77 -3.06 4.80 9.73
C THR A 77 -4.42 4.60 10.40
N GLU A 78 -4.49 4.00 11.58
CA GLU A 78 -5.77 3.78 12.27
C GLU A 78 -6.61 5.06 12.33
N GLY A 79 -5.96 6.22 12.50
CA GLY A 79 -6.59 7.54 12.43
C GLY A 79 -7.17 7.90 11.06
N ARG A 80 -6.58 7.48 9.95
CA ARG A 80 -7.17 7.63 8.61
C ARG A 80 -8.33 6.67 8.39
N LYS A 81 -8.28 5.44 8.93
CA LYS A 81 -9.42 4.50 8.87
C LYS A 81 -10.62 5.05 9.62
N LEU A 82 -10.41 5.64 10.81
CA LEU A 82 -11.44 6.34 11.57
C LEU A 82 -12.05 7.51 10.80
N LYS A 83 -11.25 8.29 10.04
CA LYS A 83 -11.78 9.37 9.20
C LYS A 83 -12.63 8.84 8.05
N LEU A 84 -12.19 7.76 7.38
CA LEU A 84 -12.93 7.13 6.29
C LEU A 84 -14.25 6.53 6.80
N ASP A 85 -14.26 5.98 8.01
CA ASP A 85 -15.47 5.49 8.70
C ASP A 85 -16.49 6.63 8.93
N GLU A 86 -16.03 7.79 9.41
CA GLU A 86 -16.89 8.97 9.57
C GLU A 86 -17.44 9.50 8.24
N TYR A 87 -16.62 9.50 7.18
CA TYR A 87 -17.10 9.83 5.83
C TYR A 87 -18.18 8.84 5.36
N PHE A 88 -18.01 7.55 5.64
CA PHE A 88 -19.01 6.55 5.27
C PHE A 88 -20.33 6.74 6.03
N LYS A 89 -20.28 7.04 7.34
CA LYS A 89 -21.48 7.41 8.11
C LYS A 89 -22.17 8.65 7.54
N GLN A 90 -21.41 9.63 7.06
CA GLN A 90 -21.95 10.81 6.38
C GLN A 90 -22.66 10.45 5.07
N VAL A 91 -22.13 9.49 4.30
CA VAL A 91 -22.80 8.95 3.10
C VAL A 91 -24.15 8.32 3.45
N LEU A 92 -24.21 7.53 4.52
CA LEU A 92 -25.46 6.91 4.99
C LEU A 92 -26.48 7.95 5.47
N ALA A 93 -26.04 8.91 6.29
CA ALA A 93 -26.91 9.96 6.81
C ALA A 93 -27.47 10.86 5.70
N THR A 94 -26.65 11.19 4.69
CA THR A 94 -27.11 11.96 3.54
C THR A 94 -28.04 11.14 2.65
N ALA A 95 -27.80 9.83 2.48
CA ALA A 95 -28.72 8.94 1.76
C ALA A 95 -30.12 8.92 2.40
N ASP A 96 -30.21 8.87 3.74
CA ASP A 96 -31.49 8.93 4.46
C ASP A 96 -32.25 10.23 4.15
N ILE A 97 -31.56 11.38 4.18
CA ILE A 97 -32.15 12.69 3.86
C ILE A 97 -32.61 12.75 2.40
N ILE A 98 -31.83 12.20 1.46
CA ILE A 98 -32.16 12.18 0.03
C ILE A 98 -33.43 11.37 -0.23
N ASN A 99 -33.50 10.18 0.38
CA ASN A 99 -34.60 9.24 0.22
C ASN A 99 -35.86 9.64 1.02
N LYS A 100 -35.74 10.59 1.95
CA LYS A 100 -36.87 11.07 2.73
C LYS A 100 -37.87 11.84 1.84
N PRO A 101 -39.14 11.40 1.76
CA PRO A 101 -40.13 12.04 0.89
C PRO A 101 -40.53 13.43 1.37
N THR A 102 -40.38 13.71 2.67
CA THR A 102 -40.70 15.01 3.28
C THR A 102 -39.52 16.00 3.28
N ALA A 103 -38.37 15.63 2.71
CA ALA A 103 -37.24 16.54 2.60
C ALA A 103 -37.53 17.62 1.54
N SER A 104 -37.25 18.89 1.87
CA SER A 104 -37.33 19.97 0.88
C SER A 104 -36.27 19.80 -0.21
N ASP A 105 -36.55 20.29 -1.42
CA ASP A 105 -35.60 20.21 -2.54
C ASP A 105 -34.24 20.83 -2.22
N THR A 106 -34.23 21.94 -1.47
CA THR A 106 -32.98 22.57 -1.00
C THR A 106 -32.17 21.66 -0.07
N ASN A 107 -32.84 20.95 0.85
CA ASN A 107 -32.17 20.03 1.77
C ASN A 107 -31.69 18.77 1.04
N ARG A 108 -32.48 18.27 0.08
CA ARG A 108 -32.09 17.14 -0.79
C ARG A 108 -30.86 17.48 -1.64
N LEU A 109 -30.83 18.65 -2.27
CA LEU A 109 -29.68 19.10 -3.06
C LEU A 109 -28.41 19.25 -2.20
N LYS A 110 -28.51 19.83 -1.01
CA LYS A 110 -27.38 19.92 -0.07
C LYS A 110 -26.90 18.54 0.37
N ALA A 111 -27.82 17.61 0.64
CA ALA A 111 -27.46 16.25 1.01
C ALA A 111 -26.72 15.52 -0.13
N ILE A 112 -27.16 15.68 -1.39
CA ILE A 112 -26.46 15.12 -2.57
C ILE A 112 -25.04 15.67 -2.69
N GLN A 113 -24.85 16.99 -2.53
CA GLN A 113 -23.52 17.61 -2.59
C GLN A 113 -22.59 17.08 -1.50
N LEU A 114 -23.08 17.01 -0.26
CA LEU A 114 -22.32 16.49 0.87
C LEU A 114 -21.99 14.99 0.71
N GLN A 115 -22.91 14.22 0.11
CA GLN A 115 -22.69 12.81 -0.20
C GLN A 115 -21.59 12.62 -1.23
N GLN A 116 -21.60 13.38 -2.33
CA GLN A 116 -20.58 13.29 -3.37
C GLN A 116 -19.19 13.69 -2.85
N GLN A 117 -19.12 14.70 -1.99
CA GLN A 117 -17.88 15.11 -1.36
C GLN A 117 -17.32 13.98 -0.47
N ALA A 118 -18.17 13.35 0.36
CA ALA A 118 -17.75 12.23 1.20
C ALA A 118 -17.31 11.01 0.38
N LEU A 119 -18.03 10.67 -0.70
CA LEU A 119 -17.66 9.57 -1.60
C LEU A 119 -16.33 9.79 -2.31
N THR A 120 -15.97 11.04 -2.62
CA THR A 120 -14.69 11.37 -3.27
C THR A 120 -13.49 11.11 -2.36
N GLU A 121 -13.68 11.17 -1.04
CA GLU A 121 -12.62 10.94 -0.05
C GLU A 121 -12.41 9.46 0.28
N ILE A 122 -13.38 8.59 -0.06
CA ILE A 122 -13.35 7.16 0.24
C ILE A 122 -12.84 6.38 -0.99
N PRO A 123 -11.70 5.67 -0.91
CA PRO A 123 -11.27 4.76 -1.98
C PRO A 123 -12.27 3.62 -2.22
N ASP A 124 -12.41 3.18 -3.47
CA ASP A 124 -13.38 2.14 -3.86
C ASP A 124 -13.22 0.82 -3.07
N ASP A 125 -11.98 0.43 -2.77
CA ASP A 125 -11.68 -0.79 -2.00
C ASP A 125 -12.18 -0.70 -0.56
N ILE A 126 -12.04 0.47 0.07
CA ILE A 126 -12.52 0.74 1.44
C ILE A 126 -14.03 0.93 1.46
N TYR A 127 -14.60 1.57 0.44
CA TYR A 127 -16.05 1.73 0.32
C TYR A 127 -16.75 0.38 0.30
N LYS A 128 -16.21 -0.60 -0.45
CA LYS A 128 -16.74 -1.96 -0.47
C LYS A 128 -16.69 -2.61 0.91
N GLU A 129 -15.55 -2.53 1.61
CA GLU A 129 -15.40 -3.07 2.97
C GLU A 129 -16.45 -2.46 3.92
N PHE A 130 -16.62 -1.14 3.91
CA PHE A 130 -17.61 -0.50 4.78
C PHE A 130 -19.06 -0.82 4.39
N TYR A 131 -19.36 -0.93 3.10
CA TYR A 131 -20.69 -1.33 2.65
C TYR A 131 -21.04 -2.74 3.14
N GLU A 132 -20.12 -3.70 3.09
CA GLU A 132 -20.34 -5.06 3.58
C GLU A 132 -20.50 -5.13 5.12
N VAL A 133 -19.98 -4.14 5.86
CA VAL A 133 -20.06 -4.08 7.33
C VAL A 133 -21.31 -3.34 7.83
N TYR A 134 -21.72 -2.27 7.15
CA TYR A 134 -22.75 -1.34 7.63
C TYR A 134 -24.07 -1.40 6.85
N ALA A 135 -24.12 -1.99 5.65
CA ALA A 135 -25.34 -2.13 4.84
C ALA A 135 -25.96 -3.53 4.95
#